data_AF-A0A2T6DM64-F1
#
_entry.id   AF-A0A2T6DM64-F1
#
_cell.length_a   1.000
_cell.length_b   1.000
_cell.length_c   1.000
_cell.angle_alpha   90.00
_cell.angle_beta   90.00
_cell.angle_gamma   90.00
#
_symmetry.space_group_name_H-M   'P 1'
#
loop_
_entity.id
_entity.type
_entity.pdbx_description
1 polymer ?
#
loop_
_entity_poly.entity_id
_entity_poly.type
_entity_poly.pdbx_seq_one_letter_code
_entity_poly.pdbx_strand_id
1 'polypeptide(L)'
;MLSIAATLLVAAAATALSLVALPAPSAASASAAPVAADPDADARGEVIRALAAPEAGSVTLYSLTGKLSKPLRLEGDDVLQGFVVLGKAALSDKAGAATSPSSLSPAARACNAFGELLAPTRVLAAECFIPRHALTLRHGGHRYDILICFECSRYSVFRDNKEFLADATAGTPAALDSLNALLRAAGVRLPPQPPKAE
;
A
#
# COMPACT_ATOMS: atom_id res chain seq x y z
N MET A 1 7.72 -29.32 -53.83
CA MET A 1 8.41 -28.11 -54.32
C MET A 1 9.29 -27.62 -53.17
N LEU A 2 10.48 -28.19 -53.02
CA LEU A 2 11.78 -27.65 -53.47
C LEU A 2 12.10 -26.28 -52.83
N SER A 3 12.94 -26.29 -51.78
CA SER A 3 14.28 -25.65 -51.77
C SER A 3 14.19 -24.17 -51.33
N ILE A 4 15.05 -23.61 -50.47
CA ILE A 4 16.50 -23.46 -50.60
C ILE A 4 17.10 -23.17 -49.22
N ALA A 5 18.21 -23.85 -48.92
CA ALA A 5 19.14 -23.52 -47.85
C ALA A 5 20.05 -22.34 -48.24
N ALA A 6 20.45 -21.50 -47.28
CA ALA A 6 21.58 -20.60 -47.47
C ALA A 6 22.34 -20.40 -46.16
N THR A 7 23.33 -21.29 -45.98
CA THR A 7 24.49 -21.07 -45.13
C THR A 7 25.30 -19.90 -45.69
N LEU A 8 25.70 -18.93 -44.87
CA LEU A 8 26.87 -18.11 -45.17
C LEU A 8 27.77 -17.95 -43.95
N LEU A 9 29.04 -18.21 -44.21
CA LEU A 9 30.20 -18.28 -43.34
C LEU A 9 31.05 -17.01 -43.56
N VAL A 10 32.03 -16.78 -42.67
CA VAL A 10 33.22 -15.88 -42.79
C VAL A 10 32.92 -14.42 -42.37
N ALA A 11 33.71 -13.70 -41.58
CA ALA A 11 35.14 -13.76 -41.30
C ALA A 11 35.48 -13.32 -39.86
N ALA A 12 36.53 -13.91 -39.31
CA ALA A 12 37.28 -13.38 -38.19
C ALA A 12 38.12 -12.16 -38.65
N ALA A 13 38.11 -11.09 -37.87
CA ALA A 13 39.12 -10.04 -37.95
C ALA A 13 39.62 -9.78 -36.52
N ALA A 14 40.83 -10.25 -36.26
CA ALA A 14 41.60 -9.92 -35.08
C ALA A 14 42.18 -8.51 -35.27
N THR A 15 41.88 -7.60 -34.34
CA THR A 15 42.62 -6.35 -34.19
C THR A 15 43.18 -6.25 -32.77
N ALA A 16 44.47 -5.99 -32.74
CA ALA A 16 45.33 -5.98 -31.58
C ALA A 16 45.33 -4.63 -30.86
N LEU A 17 45.74 -4.70 -29.59
CA LEU A 17 46.45 -3.69 -28.79
C LEU A 17 45.80 -2.31 -28.58
N SER A 18 45.44 -2.05 -27.33
CA SER A 18 46.16 -1.06 -26.49
C SER A 18 45.74 -1.20 -25.03
N LEU A 19 46.63 -1.74 -24.19
CA LEU A 19 46.51 -1.70 -22.74
C LEU A 19 46.98 -0.32 -22.27
N VAL A 20 46.02 0.58 -22.02
CA VAL A 20 46.26 1.79 -21.24
C VAL A 20 46.12 1.40 -19.77
N ALA A 21 47.23 1.41 -19.04
CA ALA A 21 47.25 1.23 -17.60
C ALA A 21 46.56 2.43 -16.94
N LEU A 22 45.34 2.21 -16.45
CA LEU A 22 44.63 3.17 -15.59
C LEU A 22 45.26 3.16 -14.19
N PRO A 23 45.48 4.32 -13.56
CA PRO A 23 45.89 4.39 -12.17
C PRO A 23 44.80 3.79 -11.27
N ALA A 24 45.20 2.91 -10.35
CA ALA A 24 44.30 2.32 -9.36
C ALA A 24 43.62 3.43 -8.54
N PRO A 25 42.28 3.44 -8.40
CA PRO A 25 41.62 4.34 -7.48
C PRO A 25 42.07 3.95 -6.07
N SER A 26 42.74 4.88 -5.39
CA SER A 26 43.05 4.77 -3.97
C SER A 26 41.73 4.60 -3.23
N ALA A 27 41.51 3.41 -2.68
CA ALA A 27 40.34 3.08 -1.88
C ALA A 27 40.44 3.85 -0.55
N ALA A 28 40.06 5.12 -0.58
CA ALA A 28 39.67 5.83 0.62
C ALA A 28 38.39 5.16 1.13
N SER A 29 38.54 4.19 2.03
CA SER A 29 37.46 3.69 2.86
C SER A 29 36.93 4.85 3.70
N ALA A 30 36.00 5.60 3.13
CA ALA A 30 35.06 6.39 3.91
C ALA A 30 34.25 5.38 4.71
N SER A 31 34.67 5.14 5.96
CA SER A 31 33.85 4.49 6.97
C SER A 31 32.66 5.40 7.23
N ALA A 32 31.62 5.28 6.40
CA ALA A 32 30.33 5.87 6.67
C ALA A 32 29.85 5.27 7.98
N ALA A 33 29.79 6.10 9.03
CA ALA A 33 29.14 5.71 10.27
C ALA A 33 27.73 5.20 9.93
N PRO A 34 27.27 4.09 10.53
CA PRO A 34 25.92 3.62 10.30
C PRO A 34 24.94 4.73 10.67
N VAL A 35 24.25 5.27 9.67
CA VAL A 35 23.11 6.15 9.89
C VAL A 35 22.13 5.34 10.73
N ALA A 36 21.87 5.78 11.95
CA ALA A 36 20.88 5.13 12.81
C ALA A 36 19.58 5.00 12.02
N ALA A 37 19.07 3.78 11.89
CA ALA A 37 17.84 3.52 11.17
C ALA A 37 16.71 4.32 11.82
N ASP A 38 15.93 5.02 11.01
CA ASP A 38 14.70 5.66 11.45
C ASP A 38 13.70 4.55 11.81
N PRO A 39 13.32 4.38 13.09
CA PRO A 39 12.43 3.29 13.50
C PRO A 39 11.07 3.36 12.79
N ASP A 40 10.62 4.55 12.38
CA ASP A 40 9.37 4.73 11.66
C ASP A 40 9.50 4.29 10.19
N ALA A 41 10.69 4.40 9.60
CA ALA A 41 10.97 3.86 8.28
C ALA A 41 10.92 2.32 8.27
N ASP A 42 11.42 1.68 9.33
CA ASP A 42 11.35 0.23 9.50
C ASP A 42 9.89 -0.24 9.70
N ALA A 43 9.15 0.44 10.56
CA ALA A 43 7.73 0.15 10.81
C ALA A 43 6.88 0.34 9.55
N ARG A 44 7.06 1.44 8.81
CA ARG A 44 6.38 1.67 7.53
C ARG A 44 6.76 0.59 6.50
N GLY A 45 8.03 0.23 6.42
CA GLY A 45 8.52 -0.84 5.56
C GLY A 45 7.87 -2.19 5.84
N GLU A 46 7.61 -2.51 7.12
CA GLU A 46 6.86 -3.70 7.52
C GLU A 46 5.42 -3.68 6.99
N VAL A 47 4.70 -2.56 7.17
CA VAL A 47 3.32 -2.42 6.69
C VAL A 47 3.24 -2.50 5.17
N ILE A 48 4.19 -1.90 4.46
CA ILE A 48 4.27 -1.99 2.99
C ILE A 48 4.47 -3.45 2.54
N ARG A 49 5.33 -4.22 3.22
CA ARG A 49 5.47 -5.66 2.93
C ARG A 49 4.19 -6.44 3.20
N ALA A 50 3.49 -6.12 4.28
CA ALA A 50 2.21 -6.74 4.61
C ALA A 50 1.13 -6.44 3.57
N LEU A 51 1.08 -5.22 3.02
CA LEU A 51 0.20 -4.83 1.91
C LEU A 51 0.60 -5.50 0.58
N ALA A 52 1.90 -5.69 0.33
CA ALA A 52 2.38 -6.30 -0.91
C ALA A 52 2.11 -7.82 -0.96
N ALA A 53 2.02 -8.48 0.19
CA ALA A 53 1.86 -9.93 0.29
C ALA A 53 0.93 -10.34 1.44
N PRO A 54 -0.35 -9.92 1.46
CA PRO A 54 -1.28 -10.34 2.51
C PRO A 54 -1.53 -11.84 2.44
N GLU A 55 -1.83 -12.45 3.59
CA GLU A 55 -2.31 -13.84 3.64
C GLU A 55 -3.60 -13.98 2.82
N ALA A 56 -3.73 -15.04 2.03
CA ALA A 56 -4.88 -15.26 1.16
C ALA A 56 -6.19 -15.25 1.96
N GLY A 57 -7.19 -14.52 1.46
CA GLY A 57 -8.51 -14.36 2.07
C GLY A 57 -8.54 -13.51 3.34
N SER A 58 -7.41 -12.91 3.75
CA SER A 58 -7.34 -12.11 4.98
C SER A 58 -7.78 -10.65 4.82
N VAL A 59 -7.89 -10.17 3.57
CA VAL A 59 -8.12 -8.75 3.27
C VAL A 59 -9.60 -8.39 3.41
N THR A 60 -9.90 -7.46 4.31
CA THR A 60 -11.24 -6.90 4.51
C THR A 60 -11.21 -5.39 4.45
N LEU A 61 -12.04 -4.79 3.60
CA LEU A 61 -12.19 -3.35 3.48
C LEU A 61 -13.43 -2.89 4.25
N TYR A 62 -13.28 -1.84 5.04
CA TYR A 62 -14.31 -1.29 5.91
C TYR A 62 -14.71 0.13 5.48
N SER A 63 -16.00 0.39 5.56
CA SER A 63 -16.59 1.73 5.51
C SER A 63 -16.87 2.19 6.93
N LEU A 64 -16.37 3.35 7.33
CA LEU A 64 -16.45 3.87 8.70
C LEU A 64 -17.24 5.18 8.75
N THR A 65 -17.94 5.40 9.86
CA THR A 65 -18.67 6.66 10.09
C THR A 65 -17.76 7.85 10.43
N GLY A 66 -16.49 7.61 10.76
CA GLY A 66 -15.60 8.61 11.37
C GLY A 66 -15.96 9.01 12.79
N LYS A 67 -17.08 8.52 13.36
CA LYS A 67 -17.48 8.78 14.73
C LYS A 67 -16.91 7.70 15.64
N LEU A 68 -16.32 8.13 16.75
CA LEU A 68 -16.00 7.26 17.87
C LEU A 68 -17.31 6.72 18.47
N SER A 69 -17.34 5.44 18.84
CA SER A 69 -18.44 4.88 19.62
C SER A 69 -18.43 5.51 21.02
N LYS A 70 -19.42 6.34 21.37
CA LYS A 70 -19.62 6.88 22.73
C LYS A 70 -20.97 6.40 23.31
N PRO A 71 -21.04 5.95 24.59
CA PRO A 71 -19.96 5.30 25.32
C PRO A 71 -19.66 3.93 24.68
N LEU A 72 -18.51 3.33 25.01
CA LEU A 72 -18.10 2.01 24.52
C LEU A 72 -19.26 1.02 24.50
N ARG A 73 -19.67 0.59 23.30
CA ARG A 73 -20.82 -0.29 22.98
C ARG A 73 -22.19 0.38 23.01
N LEU A 74 -22.69 0.72 21.82
CA LEU A 74 -24.07 0.40 21.49
C LEU A 74 -24.10 -1.12 21.21
N GLU A 75 -24.87 -1.87 21.99
CA GLU A 75 -25.10 -3.29 21.71
C GLU A 75 -25.60 -3.45 20.27
N GLY A 76 -24.86 -4.20 19.46
CA GLY A 76 -25.21 -4.49 18.07
C GLY A 76 -24.43 -3.70 17.01
N ASP A 77 -23.66 -2.67 17.37
CA ASP A 77 -22.82 -1.96 16.40
C ASP A 77 -21.46 -2.65 16.21
N ASP A 78 -21.11 -2.96 14.96
CA ASP A 78 -19.76 -3.38 14.59
C ASP A 78 -18.79 -2.20 14.74
N VAL A 79 -17.70 -2.40 15.49
CA VAL A 79 -16.68 -1.36 15.75
C VAL A 79 -15.30 -1.87 15.33
N LEU A 80 -14.50 -1.00 14.70
CA LEU A 80 -13.10 -1.24 14.36
C LEU A 80 -12.23 -0.13 14.97
N GLN A 81 -11.31 -0.51 15.87
CA GLN A 81 -10.39 0.42 16.56
C GLN A 81 -11.10 1.64 17.17
N GLY A 82 -12.30 1.43 17.72
CA GLY A 82 -13.13 2.48 18.34
C GLY A 82 -14.08 3.24 17.40
N PHE A 83 -14.01 2.99 16.09
CA PHE A 83 -14.86 3.65 15.08
C PHE A 83 -16.02 2.77 14.63
N VAL A 84 -17.21 3.37 14.52
CA VAL A 84 -18.42 2.66 14.08
C VAL A 84 -18.32 2.28 12.61
N VAL A 85 -18.56 1.00 12.31
CA VAL A 85 -18.52 0.40 10.96
C VAL A 85 -19.89 0.55 10.31
N LEU A 86 -19.94 1.15 9.12
CA LEU A 86 -21.14 1.23 8.27
C LEU A 86 -21.39 -0.05 7.48
N GLY A 87 -20.31 -0.77 7.19
CA GLY A 87 -20.30 -2.07 6.54
C GLY A 87 -18.87 -2.47 6.18
N LYS A 88 -18.70 -3.73 5.77
CA LYS A 88 -17.40 -4.33 5.44
C LYS A 88 -17.53 -5.27 4.26
N ALA A 89 -16.46 -5.40 3.49
CA ALA A 89 -16.36 -6.29 2.35
C ALA A 89 -15.11 -7.17 2.51
N ALA A 90 -15.31 -8.48 2.62
CA ALA A 90 -14.23 -9.44 2.45
C ALA A 90 -13.84 -9.45 0.97
N LEU A 91 -12.58 -9.17 0.65
CA LEU A 91 -12.13 -9.02 -0.72
C LEU A 91 -11.56 -10.34 -1.23
N SER A 92 -11.97 -10.74 -2.43
CA SER A 92 -11.46 -11.96 -3.05
C SER A 92 -10.04 -11.77 -3.58
N ASP A 93 -9.24 -12.84 -3.51
CA ASP A 93 -7.94 -12.91 -4.17
C ASP A 93 -8.05 -13.29 -5.65
N LYS A 94 -9.25 -13.71 -6.09
CA LYS A 94 -9.51 -14.08 -7.48
C LYS A 94 -9.47 -12.82 -8.35
N ALA A 95 -8.48 -12.77 -9.24
CA ALA A 95 -8.46 -11.83 -10.35
C ALA A 95 -9.74 -11.97 -11.20
N GLY A 96 -10.25 -10.86 -11.71
CA GLY A 96 -11.26 -10.89 -12.77
C GLY A 96 -10.70 -11.47 -14.07
N ALA A 97 -11.56 -11.86 -15.01
CA ALA A 97 -11.13 -12.30 -16.34
C ALA A 97 -10.29 -11.20 -17.01
N ALA A 98 -9.01 -11.49 -17.25
CA ALA A 98 -7.98 -10.48 -17.44
C ALA A 98 -7.82 -10.01 -18.90
N THR A 99 -7.95 -8.70 -19.13
CA THR A 99 -7.40 -7.98 -20.32
C THR A 99 -7.05 -6.50 -20.06
N SER A 100 -7.24 -5.96 -18.85
CA SER A 100 -7.03 -4.53 -18.51
C SER A 100 -6.39 -4.42 -17.13
N PRO A 101 -5.72 -3.31 -16.72
CA PRO A 101 -5.24 -3.08 -15.34
C PRO A 101 -6.30 -3.23 -14.24
N SER A 102 -7.58 -3.36 -14.60
CA SER A 102 -8.65 -3.94 -13.77
C SER A 102 -8.52 -5.46 -13.51
N SER A 103 -7.42 -6.09 -13.92
CA SER A 103 -7.09 -7.52 -13.75
C SER A 103 -6.59 -7.87 -12.36
N LEU A 104 -6.22 -6.87 -11.55
CA LEU A 104 -5.92 -7.09 -10.15
C LEU A 104 -7.17 -7.59 -9.41
N SER A 105 -6.96 -8.54 -8.51
CA SER A 105 -8.01 -8.96 -7.59
C SER A 105 -8.50 -7.76 -6.75
N PRO A 106 -9.75 -7.77 -6.28
CA PRO A 106 -10.25 -6.76 -5.36
C PRO A 106 -9.32 -6.53 -4.17
N ALA A 107 -8.76 -7.59 -3.60
CA ALA A 107 -7.81 -7.52 -2.49
C ALA A 107 -6.52 -6.77 -2.86
N ALA A 108 -5.91 -7.10 -4.01
CA ALA A 108 -4.71 -6.42 -4.48
C ALA A 108 -4.96 -4.93 -4.81
N ARG A 109 -6.11 -4.60 -5.38
CA ARG A 109 -6.50 -3.21 -5.63
C ARG A 109 -6.61 -2.39 -4.35
N ALA A 110 -7.21 -2.96 -3.31
CA ALA A 110 -7.29 -2.28 -2.02
C ALA A 110 -5.90 -2.11 -1.40
N CYS A 111 -5.06 -3.15 -1.41
CA CYS A 111 -3.72 -3.07 -0.85
C CYS A 111 -2.85 -2.04 -1.58
N ASN A 112 -2.92 -1.97 -2.92
CA ASN A 112 -2.22 -0.96 -3.70
C ASN A 112 -2.69 0.46 -3.35
N ALA A 113 -4.01 0.69 -3.25
CA ALA A 113 -4.55 1.99 -2.89
C ALA A 113 -4.07 2.45 -1.49
N PHE A 114 -3.98 1.53 -0.52
CA PHE A 114 -3.41 1.83 0.79
C PHE A 114 -1.89 2.05 0.71
N GLY A 115 -1.16 1.23 -0.06
CA GLY A 115 0.28 1.38 -0.24
C GLY A 115 0.68 2.73 -0.83
N GLU A 116 -0.07 3.23 -1.81
CA GLU A 116 0.11 4.57 -2.38
C GLU A 116 -0.06 5.67 -1.33
N LEU A 117 -1.03 5.52 -0.43
CA LEU A 117 -1.30 6.51 0.63
C LEU A 117 -0.22 6.50 1.70
N LEU A 118 0.45 5.37 1.93
CA LEU A 118 1.53 5.23 2.91
C LEU A 118 2.88 5.78 2.41
N ALA A 119 2.96 6.28 1.17
CA ALA A 119 4.20 6.88 0.66
C ALA A 119 4.62 8.09 1.53
N PRO A 120 5.93 8.25 1.82
CA PRO A 120 6.42 9.28 2.72
C PRO A 120 6.11 10.69 2.19
N THR A 121 5.57 11.55 3.07
CA THR A 121 5.33 12.96 2.77
C THR A 121 5.86 13.88 3.86
N ARG A 122 5.91 15.19 3.58
CA ARG A 122 6.40 16.21 4.52
C ARG A 122 5.28 17.16 5.00
N VAL A 123 4.03 16.71 4.95
CA VAL A 123 2.89 17.57 5.33
C VAL A 123 2.75 17.59 6.85
N LEU A 124 2.72 18.78 7.45
CA LEU A 124 2.44 18.95 8.87
C LEU A 124 0.96 18.61 9.14
N ALA A 125 0.75 17.56 9.93
CA ALA A 125 -0.57 17.01 10.19
C ALA A 125 -1.32 17.81 11.27
N ALA A 126 -2.55 18.24 10.99
CA ALA A 126 -3.46 18.88 11.95
C ALA A 126 -4.09 17.87 12.95
N GLU A 127 -4.86 18.36 13.92
CA GLU A 127 -5.54 17.59 14.99
C GLU A 127 -6.70 16.67 14.53
N CYS A 128 -6.92 16.43 13.24
CA CYS A 128 -8.06 15.59 12.83
C CYS A 128 -7.70 14.10 12.72
N PHE A 129 -8.59 13.21 13.17
CA PHE A 129 -8.55 11.78 12.87
C PHE A 129 -9.98 11.21 12.84
N ILE A 130 -10.66 11.47 11.72
CA ILE A 130 -12.03 11.03 11.41
C ILE A 130 -11.92 10.01 10.26
N PRO A 131 -11.54 8.75 10.54
CA PRO A 131 -11.28 7.77 9.51
C PRO A 131 -12.57 7.33 8.83
N ARG A 132 -12.54 7.27 7.50
CA ARG A 132 -13.70 6.90 6.66
C ARG A 132 -13.54 5.52 6.01
N HIS A 133 -12.29 5.08 5.86
CA HIS A 133 -11.93 3.80 5.29
C HIS A 133 -10.93 3.12 6.21
N ALA A 134 -11.03 1.79 6.29
CA ALA A 134 -10.00 0.99 6.91
C ALA A 134 -9.78 -0.32 6.15
N LEU A 135 -8.55 -0.82 6.19
CA LEU A 135 -8.17 -2.12 5.65
C LEU A 135 -7.65 -2.99 6.78
N THR A 136 -8.25 -4.17 6.93
CA THR A 136 -7.69 -5.24 7.74
C THR A 136 -7.02 -6.25 6.84
N LEU A 137 -5.85 -6.74 7.24
CA LEU A 137 -5.19 -7.89 6.63
C LEU A 137 -4.36 -8.66 7.65
N ARG A 138 -3.90 -9.87 7.28
CA ARG A 138 -2.90 -10.62 8.05
C ARG A 138 -1.62 -10.81 7.24
N HIS A 139 -0.48 -10.73 7.92
CA HIS A 139 0.81 -11.04 7.34
C HIS A 139 1.82 -11.41 8.43
N GLY A 140 2.60 -12.47 8.23
CA GLY A 140 3.65 -12.87 9.17
C GLY A 140 3.12 -13.17 10.58
N GLY A 141 1.88 -13.68 10.70
CA GLY A 141 1.25 -13.97 11.99
C GLY A 141 0.60 -12.77 12.69
N HIS A 142 0.82 -11.55 12.20
CA HIS A 142 0.24 -10.32 12.75
C HIS A 142 -1.03 -9.91 12.01
N ARG A 143 -1.96 -9.27 12.74
CA ARG A 143 -3.11 -8.56 12.16
C ARG A 143 -2.76 -7.08 12.06
N TYR A 144 -2.99 -6.50 10.88
CA TYR A 144 -2.88 -5.06 10.65
C TYR A 144 -4.26 -4.47 10.39
N ASP A 145 -4.59 -3.39 11.09
CA ASP A 145 -5.74 -2.54 10.80
C ASP A 145 -5.22 -1.15 10.43
N ILE A 146 -5.38 -0.76 9.17
CA ILE A 146 -4.92 0.53 8.64
C ILE A 146 -6.13 1.42 8.46
N LEU A 147 -6.17 2.55 9.15
CA LEU A 147 -7.26 3.52 9.14
C LEU A 147 -6.79 4.79 8.42
N ILE A 148 -7.58 5.32 7.50
CA ILE A 148 -7.26 6.57 6.77
C ILE A 148 -8.29 7.65 7.06
N CYS A 149 -7.78 8.82 7.44
CA CYS A 149 -8.53 10.06 7.48
C CYS A 149 -8.15 10.94 6.29
N PHE A 150 -9.05 11.02 5.31
CA PHE A 150 -8.89 11.89 4.14
C PHE A 150 -9.08 13.38 4.46
N GLU A 151 -9.69 13.72 5.60
CA GLU A 151 -9.93 15.11 6.01
C GLU A 151 -8.64 15.83 6.42
N CYS A 152 -7.73 15.13 7.11
CA CYS A 152 -6.42 15.67 7.51
C CYS A 152 -5.24 15.04 6.77
N SER A 153 -5.50 14.14 5.81
CA SER A 153 -4.47 13.36 5.15
C SER A 153 -3.55 12.64 6.14
N ARG A 154 -4.13 11.90 7.09
CA ARG A 154 -3.38 11.03 8.03
C ARG A 154 -3.85 9.59 7.97
N TYR A 155 -2.96 8.67 8.34
CA TYR A 155 -3.30 7.29 8.63
C TYR A 155 -2.80 6.87 10.00
N SER A 156 -3.47 5.89 10.61
CA SER A 156 -2.96 5.12 11.75
C SER A 156 -3.00 3.64 11.40
N VAL A 157 -1.95 2.93 11.79
CA VAL A 157 -1.81 1.49 11.66
C VAL A 157 -1.82 0.89 13.05
N PHE A 158 -2.66 -0.10 13.24
CA PHE A 158 -2.68 -0.93 14.44
C PHE A 158 -2.12 -2.30 14.10
N ARG A 159 -1.17 -2.79 14.89
CA ARG A 159 -0.67 -4.16 14.84
C ARG A 159 -1.16 -4.88 16.08
N ASP A 160 -1.94 -5.94 15.89
CA ASP A 160 -2.52 -6.73 16.99
C ASP A 160 -3.27 -5.86 18.02
N ASN A 161 -4.10 -4.94 17.53
CA ASN A 161 -4.89 -3.98 18.32
C ASN A 161 -4.10 -2.96 19.14
N LYS A 162 -2.80 -2.78 18.85
CA LYS A 162 -1.99 -1.71 19.42
C LYS A 162 -1.58 -0.75 18.31
N GLU A 163 -1.70 0.55 18.56
CA GLU A 163 -1.19 1.54 17.61
C GLU A 163 0.30 1.30 17.40
N PHE A 164 0.66 1.15 16.12
CA PHE A 164 2.00 0.73 15.69
C PHE A 164 2.70 1.83 14.92
N LEU A 165 1.96 2.59 14.11
CA LEU A 165 2.47 3.69 13.29
C LEU A 165 1.33 4.69 13.04
N ALA A 166 1.62 5.98 13.04
CA ALA A 166 0.69 7.01 12.58
C ALA A 166 1.46 8.12 11.88
N ASP A 167 0.99 8.55 10.70
CA ASP A 167 1.71 9.53 9.88
C ASP A 167 0.79 10.22 8.86
N ALA A 168 1.33 11.19 8.13
CA ALA A 168 0.70 11.82 6.99
C ALA A 168 0.62 10.88 5.78
N THR A 169 -0.46 10.97 5.02
CA THR A 169 -0.67 10.22 3.77
C THR A 169 -0.33 11.10 2.57
N ALA A 170 0.06 10.46 1.46
CA ALA A 170 0.22 11.14 0.17
C ALA A 170 -1.09 11.55 -0.50
N GLY A 171 -2.24 11.14 0.05
CA GLY A 171 -3.57 11.66 -0.23
C GLY A 171 -3.90 11.83 -1.71
N THR A 172 -4.16 10.76 -2.45
CA THR A 172 -4.60 10.87 -3.85
C THR A 172 -6.12 10.69 -3.99
N PRO A 173 -6.81 11.52 -4.78
CA PRO A 173 -8.21 11.29 -5.15
C PRO A 173 -8.44 9.91 -5.78
N ALA A 174 -7.46 9.42 -6.54
CA ALA A 174 -7.51 8.13 -7.22
C ALA A 174 -7.61 6.95 -6.23
N ALA A 175 -6.84 6.97 -5.14
CA ALA A 175 -6.91 5.95 -4.11
C ALA A 175 -8.29 5.92 -3.45
N LEU A 176 -8.83 7.09 -3.09
CA LEU A 176 -10.18 7.22 -2.52
C LEU A 176 -11.26 6.67 -3.47
N ASP A 177 -11.20 7.02 -4.75
CA ASP A 177 -12.15 6.53 -5.75
C ASP A 177 -12.07 5.02 -5.93
N SER A 178 -10.87 4.45 -5.92
CA SER A 178 -10.67 3.00 -6.01
C SER A 178 -11.31 2.27 -4.82
N LEU A 179 -11.10 2.77 -3.58
CA LEU A 179 -11.69 2.20 -2.37
C LEU A 179 -13.23 2.31 -2.38
N ASN A 180 -13.77 3.47 -2.79
CA ASN A 180 -15.21 3.66 -2.92
C ASN A 180 -15.80 2.72 -3.98
N ALA A 181 -15.13 2.52 -5.11
CA ALA A 181 -15.57 1.59 -6.14
C ALA A 181 -15.65 0.14 -5.63
N LEU A 182 -14.67 -0.30 -4.84
CA LEU A 182 -14.66 -1.63 -4.23
C LEU A 182 -15.82 -1.82 -3.25
N LEU A 183 -16.08 -0.84 -2.38
CA LEU A 183 -17.19 -0.87 -1.44
C LEU A 183 -18.55 -0.89 -2.16
N ARG A 184 -18.73 -0.07 -3.20
CA ARG A 184 -19.96 -0.07 -4.02
C ARG A 184 -20.18 -1.40 -4.71
N ALA A 185 -19.14 -2.00 -5.29
CA ALA A 185 -19.22 -3.30 -5.96
C ALA A 185 -19.64 -4.42 -5.00
N ALA A 186 -19.29 -4.29 -3.71
CA ALA A 186 -19.70 -5.21 -2.65
C ALA A 186 -21.07 -4.86 -2.02
N GLY A 187 -21.78 -3.85 -2.53
CA GLY A 187 -23.07 -3.40 -1.96
C GLY A 187 -22.93 -2.74 -0.58
N VAL A 188 -21.73 -2.32 -0.20
CA VAL A 188 -21.47 -1.67 1.09
C VAL A 188 -21.78 -0.18 1.02
N ARG A 189 -22.47 0.34 2.04
CA ARG A 189 -22.75 1.78 2.17
C ARG A 189 -21.43 2.55 2.26
N LEU A 190 -21.30 3.59 1.44
CA LEU A 190 -20.15 4.48 1.47
C LEU A 190 -20.15 5.38 2.71
N PRO A 191 -18.97 5.79 3.17
CA PRO A 191 -18.88 6.77 4.23
C PRO A 191 -19.46 8.12 3.76
N PRO A 192 -19.94 8.96 4.69
CA PRO A 192 -20.25 10.36 4.39
C PRO A 192 -19.03 11.01 3.75
N GLN A 193 -19.24 11.75 2.65
CA GLN A 193 -18.15 12.52 2.05
C GLN A 193 -17.73 13.63 3.01
N PRO A 194 -16.44 13.98 3.05
CA PRO A 194 -16.01 15.16 3.78
C PRO A 194 -16.74 16.39 3.20
N PRO A 195 -17.06 17.40 4.04
CA PRO A 195 -17.55 18.66 3.51
C PRO A 195 -16.53 19.21 2.50
N LYS A 196 -17.02 19.75 1.37
CA LYS A 196 -16.11 20.43 0.43
C LYS A 196 -15.45 21.58 1.19
N ALA A 197 -14.12 21.65 1.13
CA ALA A 197 -13.42 22.87 1.51
C ALA A 197 -13.90 23.97 0.55
N GLU A 198 -14.52 25.00 1.10
CA GLU A 198 -14.91 26.21 0.37
C GLU A 198 -13.67 27.06 0.01
#